data_AF-A0A838W5N3-F1
#
_entry.id   AF-A0A838W5N3-F1
#
_cell.length_a   1.000
_cell.length_b   1.000
_cell.length_c   1.000
_cell.angle_alpha   90.00
_cell.angle_beta   90.00
_cell.angle_gamma   90.00
#
_symmetry.space_group_name_H-M   'P 1'
#
loop_
_entity.id
_entity.type
_entity.pdbx_description
1 polymer ?
#
loop_
_entity_poly.entity_id
_entity_poly.type
_entity_poly.pdbx_seq_one_letter_code
_entity_poly.pdbx_strand_id
1 'polypeptide(L)'
;MSKETRTIRPFTGLGELASVFDSTVLRFGSDVCLANESVTVDLTPPEFLARSVVLEWAADAESFERFRQCVAASPLAAGFELNDLGIMVIASSTFLKIADRVSTCRVPELNGLSRVTDLVGNRKPDALRAPFSGFAVDVYLVLTRALPTGTLQPHRVGTWLARSQFRVETTQGPALLPPTPHRESVRASPSDPGTHPSQ
;
A
#
# COMPACT_ATOMS: atom_id res chain seq x y z
N MET A 1 -3.00 23.17 -7.76
CA MET A 1 -3.81 22.06 -7.23
C MET A 1 -4.31 22.44 -5.84
N SER A 2 -5.62 22.52 -5.63
CA SER A 2 -6.17 22.82 -4.30
C SER A 2 -6.04 21.57 -3.42
N LYS A 3 -5.33 21.67 -2.28
CA LYS A 3 -5.32 20.61 -1.25
C LYS A 3 -6.58 20.76 -0.41
N GLU A 4 -7.63 20.04 -0.77
CA GLU A 4 -8.81 19.92 0.09
C GLU A 4 -8.41 19.18 1.38
N THR A 5 -8.25 19.93 2.47
CA THR A 5 -7.96 19.36 3.79
C THR A 5 -9.28 19.03 4.47
N ARG A 6 -9.77 17.80 4.30
CA ARG A 6 -10.93 17.33 5.06
C ARG A 6 -10.50 17.01 6.48
N THR A 7 -10.95 17.81 7.45
CA THR A 7 -10.78 17.49 8.87
C THR A 7 -11.69 16.31 9.20
N ILE A 8 -11.14 15.10 9.17
CA ILE A 8 -11.84 13.90 9.66
C ILE A 8 -11.84 14.00 11.18
N ARG A 9 -13.04 14.17 11.77
CA ARG A 9 -13.17 14.09 13.23
C ARG A 9 -12.98 12.62 13.63
N PRO A 10 -12.04 12.29 14.53
CA PRO A 10 -11.89 10.93 15.01
C PRO A 10 -13.18 10.50 15.72
N PHE A 11 -13.58 9.24 15.53
CA PHE A 11 -14.69 8.68 16.29
C PHE A 11 -14.29 8.57 17.77
N THR A 12 -15.24 8.82 18.67
CA THR A 12 -15.03 8.68 20.11
C THR A 12 -14.82 7.21 20.48
N GLY A 13 -13.89 6.92 21.40
CA GLY A 13 -13.71 5.57 21.95
C GLY A 13 -12.78 4.64 21.17
N LEU A 14 -12.09 5.12 20.13
CA LEU A 14 -11.18 4.29 19.33
C LEU A 14 -9.70 4.32 19.79
N GLY A 15 -9.41 4.84 20.99
CA GLY A 15 -8.03 5.10 21.43
C GLY A 15 -7.12 3.88 21.36
N GLU A 16 -7.51 2.78 22.00
CA GLU A 16 -6.74 1.52 21.99
C GLU A 16 -6.73 0.83 20.62
N LEU A 17 -7.81 1.00 19.85
CA LEU A 17 -7.92 0.45 18.49
C LEU A 17 -6.92 1.10 17.54
N ALA A 18 -6.67 2.40 17.69
CA ALA A 18 -5.78 3.14 16.81
C ALA A 18 -4.35 2.59 16.80
N SER A 19 -3.88 2.06 17.93
CA SER A 19 -2.52 1.52 18.11
C SER A 19 -2.38 0.01 17.86
N VAL A 20 -3.46 -0.67 17.44
CA VAL A 20 -3.47 -2.15 17.34
C VAL A 20 -2.42 -2.69 16.36
N PHE A 21 -2.00 -1.87 15.39
CA PHE A 21 -1.01 -2.23 14.37
C PHE A 21 0.38 -1.64 14.62
N ASP A 22 0.64 -0.98 15.75
CA ASP A 22 1.91 -0.28 16.01
C ASP A 22 3.10 -1.25 16.11
N SER A 23 2.85 -2.49 16.56
CA SER A 23 3.86 -3.55 16.62
C SER A 23 4.01 -4.35 15.31
N THR A 24 3.18 -4.04 14.29
CA THR A 24 3.25 -4.72 12.99
C THR A 24 4.44 -4.20 12.20
N VAL A 25 5.14 -5.10 11.52
CA VAL A 25 6.33 -4.80 10.74
C VAL A 25 6.18 -5.34 9.33
N LEU A 26 6.55 -4.53 8.33
CA LEU A 26 6.67 -4.97 6.96
C LEU A 26 8.15 -5.32 6.68
N ARG A 27 8.40 -6.54 6.21
CA ARG A 27 9.70 -6.96 5.70
C ARG A 27 9.73 -6.96 4.18
N PHE A 28 10.76 -6.36 3.61
CA PHE A 28 11.03 -6.36 2.18
C PHE A 28 12.39 -7.02 1.91
N GLY A 29 12.41 -8.35 1.76
CA GLY A 29 13.64 -9.13 1.85
C GLY A 29 14.28 -9.00 3.25
N SER A 30 15.49 -8.47 3.32
CA SER A 30 16.21 -8.21 4.59
C SER A 30 15.82 -6.90 5.26
N ASP A 31 15.22 -5.97 4.52
CA ASP A 31 14.91 -4.64 5.02
C ASP A 31 13.63 -4.66 5.86
N VAL A 32 13.63 -3.84 6.91
CA VAL A 32 12.57 -3.76 7.92
C VAL A 32 11.95 -2.37 7.86
N CYS A 33 10.62 -2.30 7.72
CA CYS A 33 9.83 -1.09 7.75
C CYS A 33 8.85 -1.18 8.93
N LEU A 34 8.97 -0.26 9.88
CA LEU A 34 8.05 -0.17 11.02
C LEU A 34 6.72 0.46 10.61
N ALA A 35 5.73 0.32 11.48
CA ALA A 35 4.42 0.92 11.32
C ALA A 35 4.53 2.45 11.18
N ASN A 36 3.84 3.00 10.18
CA ASN A 36 3.80 4.42 9.84
C ASN A 36 5.15 5.03 9.39
N GLU A 37 6.10 4.19 8.98
CA GLU A 37 7.41 4.63 8.49
C GLU A 37 7.63 4.33 7.00
N SER A 38 8.77 4.80 6.49
CA SER A 38 9.29 4.46 5.17
C SER A 38 10.69 3.85 5.28
N VAL A 39 10.98 2.90 4.38
CA VAL A 39 12.32 2.37 4.16
C VAL A 39 12.74 2.65 2.72
N THR A 40 13.94 3.17 2.53
CA THR A 40 14.51 3.40 1.20
C THR A 40 15.47 2.27 0.85
N VAL A 41 15.32 1.71 -0.35
CA VAL A 41 16.18 0.62 -0.85
C VAL A 41 16.91 1.03 -2.12
N ASP A 42 18.17 0.63 -2.22
CA ASP A 42 18.98 0.79 -3.43
C ASP A 42 19.19 -0.57 -4.09
N LEU A 43 18.30 -0.90 -5.03
CA LEU A 43 18.25 -2.20 -5.70
C LEU A 43 18.03 -2.01 -7.19
N THR A 44 18.61 -2.90 -7.98
CA THR A 44 18.26 -2.98 -9.40
C THR A 44 16.81 -3.47 -9.57
N PRO A 45 16.14 -3.14 -10.70
CA PRO A 45 14.77 -3.61 -10.93
C PRO A 45 14.59 -5.13 -10.82
N PRO A 46 15.49 -6.00 -11.35
CA PRO A 46 15.39 -7.44 -11.15
C PRO A 46 15.47 -7.87 -9.68
N GLU A 47 16.38 -7.30 -8.90
CA GLU A 47 16.51 -7.60 -7.47
C GLU A 47 15.25 -7.21 -6.71
N PHE A 48 14.74 -5.99 -6.95
CA PHE A 48 13.50 -5.51 -6.35
C PHE A 48 12.32 -6.44 -6.62
N LEU A 49 12.19 -6.91 -7.86
CA LEU A 49 11.10 -7.81 -8.26
C LEU A 49 11.24 -9.19 -7.65
N ALA A 50 12.46 -9.68 -7.42
CA ALA A 50 12.73 -10.98 -6.80
C ALA A 50 12.51 -10.99 -5.27
N ARG A 51 12.46 -9.83 -4.61
CA ARG A 51 12.28 -9.77 -3.15
C ARG A 51 10.90 -10.22 -2.68
N SER A 52 10.90 -10.93 -1.56
CA SER A 52 9.71 -11.24 -0.78
C SER A 52 9.15 -9.99 -0.10
N VAL A 53 7.84 -9.99 0.12
CA VAL A 53 7.14 -8.93 0.85
C VAL A 53 6.28 -9.59 1.90
N VAL A 54 6.64 -9.41 3.17
CA VAL A 54 6.07 -10.16 4.27
C VAL A 54 5.58 -9.19 5.34
N LEU A 55 4.37 -9.42 5.85
CA LEU A 55 3.83 -8.68 6.99
C LEU A 55 3.94 -9.55 8.24
N GLU A 56 4.66 -9.06 9.25
CA GLU A 56 4.76 -9.68 10.56
C GLU A 56 3.85 -8.93 11.53
N TRP A 57 2.79 -9.58 11.99
CA TRP A 57 1.81 -8.97 12.90
C TRP A 57 2.38 -8.72 14.30
N ALA A 58 3.41 -9.49 14.68
CA ALA A 58 4.13 -9.35 15.94
C ALA A 58 5.51 -10.02 15.88
N ALA A 59 6.43 -9.56 16.73
CA ALA A 59 7.82 -10.01 16.79
C ALA A 59 7.98 -11.50 17.15
N ASP A 60 7.16 -11.99 18.09
CA ASP A 60 7.22 -13.35 18.63
C ASP A 60 5.81 -13.90 18.87
N ALA A 61 5.73 -15.17 19.31
CA ALA A 61 4.45 -15.85 19.53
C ALA A 61 3.62 -15.22 20.65
N GLU A 62 4.25 -14.79 21.75
CA GLU A 62 3.55 -14.17 22.88
C GLU A 62 2.95 -12.82 22.49
N SER A 63 3.75 -11.99 21.80
CA SER A 63 3.32 -10.71 21.25
C SER A 63 2.21 -10.90 20.21
N PHE A 64 2.24 -12.00 19.45
CA PHE A 64 1.17 -12.33 18.51
C PHE A 64 -0.15 -12.70 19.22
N GLU A 65 -0.08 -13.45 20.32
CA GLU A 65 -1.27 -13.69 21.16
C GLU A 65 -1.86 -12.39 21.69
N ARG A 66 -1.00 -11.48 22.18
CA ARG A 66 -1.45 -10.15 22.65
C ARG A 66 -2.08 -9.34 21.54
N PHE A 67 -1.52 -9.38 20.32
CA PHE A 67 -2.13 -8.78 19.14
C PHE A 67 -3.53 -9.35 18.89
N ARG A 68 -3.70 -10.67 18.87
CA ARG A 68 -5.02 -11.30 18.68
C ARG A 68 -6.02 -10.90 19.75
N GLN A 69 -5.59 -10.88 21.01
CA GLN A 69 -6.40 -10.45 22.15
C GLN A 69 -6.80 -8.98 22.03
N CYS A 70 -5.88 -8.10 21.66
CA CYS A 70 -6.16 -6.67 21.47
C CYS A 70 -7.17 -6.44 20.33
N VAL A 71 -6.98 -7.08 19.17
CA VAL A 71 -7.95 -7.00 18.06
C VAL A 71 -9.32 -7.55 18.45
N ALA A 72 -9.39 -8.57 19.31
CA ALA A 72 -10.66 -9.14 19.77
C ALA A 72 -11.33 -8.35 20.91
N ALA A 73 -10.57 -7.73 21.82
CA ALA A 73 -11.11 -7.06 23.01
C ALA A 73 -11.45 -5.59 22.77
N SER A 74 -10.56 -4.84 22.09
CA SER A 74 -10.70 -3.39 21.93
C SER A 74 -11.96 -2.98 21.14
N PRO A 75 -12.43 -3.70 20.11
CA PRO A 75 -13.68 -3.34 19.45
C PRO A 75 -14.93 -3.55 20.32
N LEU A 76 -14.92 -4.55 21.19
CA LEU A 76 -16.04 -4.80 22.12
C LEU A 76 -16.17 -3.63 23.11
N ALA A 77 -15.04 -3.12 23.62
CA ALA A 77 -15.01 -1.94 24.47
C ALA A 77 -15.54 -0.68 23.76
N ALA A 78 -15.39 -0.61 22.44
CA ALA A 78 -15.91 0.46 21.60
C ALA A 78 -17.34 0.21 21.07
N GLY A 79 -17.98 -0.89 21.46
CA GLY A 79 -19.38 -1.22 21.11
C GLY A 79 -19.57 -1.88 19.74
N PHE A 80 -18.52 -2.46 19.15
CA PHE A 80 -18.61 -3.20 17.89
C PHE A 80 -18.67 -4.71 18.15
N GLU A 81 -19.48 -5.42 17.36
CA GLU A 81 -19.42 -6.89 17.33
C GLU A 81 -18.26 -7.35 16.46
N LEU A 82 -17.62 -8.47 16.84
CA LEU A 82 -16.47 -9.00 16.08
C LEU A 82 -16.83 -9.40 14.66
N ASN A 83 -18.06 -9.86 14.44
CA ASN A 83 -18.57 -10.24 13.11
C ASN A 83 -18.62 -9.05 12.14
N ASP A 84 -18.62 -7.83 12.67
CA ASP A 84 -18.73 -6.60 11.88
C ASP A 84 -17.37 -6.11 11.40
N LEU A 85 -16.31 -6.82 11.77
CA LEU A 85 -14.94 -6.35 11.63
C LEU A 85 -14.09 -7.30 10.80
N GLY A 86 -13.16 -6.69 10.08
CA GLY A 86 -12.15 -7.41 9.32
C GLY A 86 -10.86 -6.62 9.22
N ILE A 87 -9.74 -7.35 9.16
CA ILE A 87 -8.45 -6.82 8.79
C ILE A 87 -8.32 -6.91 7.27
N MET A 88 -7.95 -5.80 6.64
CA MET A 88 -7.72 -5.71 5.20
C MET A 88 -6.35 -5.10 4.94
N VAL A 89 -5.57 -5.75 4.06
CA VAL A 89 -4.25 -5.26 3.64
C VAL A 89 -4.32 -4.85 2.18
N ILE A 90 -3.94 -3.60 1.90
CA ILE A 90 -3.92 -3.01 0.56
C ILE A 90 -2.47 -2.66 0.20
N ALA A 91 -1.99 -3.15 -0.93
CA ALA A 91 -0.77 -2.66 -1.55
C ALA A 91 -1.13 -1.57 -2.58
N SER A 92 -0.37 -0.50 -2.66
CA SER A 92 -0.59 0.56 -3.65
C SER A 92 0.71 1.09 -4.24
N SER A 93 0.65 1.51 -5.51
CA SER A 93 1.73 2.22 -6.18
C SER A 93 1.18 3.53 -6.74
N THR A 94 1.68 4.65 -6.24
CA THR A 94 1.25 5.99 -6.69
C THR A 94 1.60 6.22 -8.16
N PHE A 95 2.76 5.73 -8.61
CA PHE A 95 3.21 5.90 -9.99
C PHE A 95 2.35 5.10 -10.96
N LEU A 96 2.08 3.82 -10.65
CA LEU A 96 1.23 2.97 -11.49
C LEU A 96 -0.25 3.30 -11.36
N LYS A 97 -0.66 4.06 -10.33
CA LYS A 97 -2.05 4.36 -9.97
C LYS A 97 -2.87 3.08 -9.74
N ILE A 98 -2.24 2.06 -9.17
CA ILE A 98 -2.84 0.77 -8.85
C ILE A 98 -2.93 0.61 -7.34
N ALA A 99 -4.03 -0.02 -6.89
CA ALA A 99 -4.19 -0.49 -5.52
C ALA A 99 -4.77 -1.91 -5.56
N ASP A 100 -4.06 -2.85 -4.94
CA ASP A 100 -4.41 -4.26 -4.87
C ASP A 100 -4.75 -4.66 -3.44
N ARG A 101 -5.85 -5.39 -3.27
CA ARG A 101 -6.14 -6.05 -1.99
C ARG A 101 -5.35 -7.35 -1.90
N VAL A 102 -4.35 -7.38 -1.04
CA VAL A 102 -3.39 -8.49 -0.95
C VAL A 102 -3.73 -9.50 0.14
N SER A 103 -4.44 -9.08 1.19
CA SER A 103 -4.93 -9.98 2.24
C SER A 103 -6.22 -9.47 2.87
N THR A 104 -7.04 -10.39 3.37
CA THR A 104 -8.26 -10.12 4.13
C THR A 104 -8.46 -11.21 5.17
N CYS A 105 -8.86 -10.83 6.38
CA CYS A 105 -9.15 -11.75 7.47
C CYS A 105 -10.29 -11.18 8.31
N ARG A 106 -11.35 -11.97 8.59
CA ARG A 106 -12.39 -11.52 9.52
C ARG A 106 -11.89 -11.64 10.96
N VAL A 107 -12.33 -10.75 11.84
CA VAL A 107 -11.90 -10.79 13.26
C VAL A 107 -12.26 -12.12 13.96
N PRO A 108 -13.43 -12.77 13.73
CA PRO A 108 -13.72 -14.09 14.28
C PRO A 108 -12.81 -15.21 13.76
N GLU A 109 -12.13 -14.99 12.62
CA GLU A 109 -11.25 -15.95 11.96
C GLU A 109 -9.76 -15.75 12.35
N LEU A 110 -9.45 -14.84 13.28
CA LEU A 110 -8.08 -14.52 13.71
C LEU A 110 -7.29 -15.72 14.23
N ASN A 111 -7.96 -16.76 14.72
CA ASN A 111 -7.30 -17.99 15.14
C ASN A 111 -6.60 -18.70 13.97
N GLY A 112 -7.10 -18.52 12.74
CA GLY A 112 -6.46 -19.02 11.52
C GLY A 112 -5.42 -18.07 10.92
N LEU A 113 -5.28 -16.85 11.46
CA LEU A 113 -4.26 -15.91 11.02
C LEU A 113 -2.89 -16.38 11.50
N SER A 114 -1.95 -16.53 10.57
CA SER A 114 -0.55 -16.80 10.90
C SER A 114 0.15 -15.51 11.32
N ARG A 115 1.11 -15.61 12.26
CA ARG A 115 1.93 -14.47 12.72
C ARG A 115 2.63 -13.73 11.58
N VAL A 116 2.95 -14.47 10.52
CA VAL A 116 3.63 -13.99 9.33
C VAL A 116 2.69 -14.20 8.14
N THR A 117 2.44 -13.15 7.36
CA THR A 117 1.62 -13.19 6.14
C THR A 117 2.45 -12.80 4.93
N ASP A 118 2.61 -13.73 3.98
CA ASP A 118 3.23 -13.44 2.69
C ASP A 118 2.26 -12.64 1.81
N LEU A 119 2.67 -11.44 1.39
CA LEU A 119 1.87 -10.54 0.57
C LEU A 119 2.09 -10.77 -0.94
N VAL A 120 3.08 -11.58 -1.33
CA VAL A 120 3.34 -11.96 -2.72
C VAL A 120 2.45 -13.13 -3.12
N GLY A 121 2.33 -14.13 -2.25
CA GLY A 121 1.56 -15.35 -2.50
C GLY A 121 2.00 -16.05 -3.80
N ASN A 122 1.05 -16.62 -4.54
CA ASN A 122 1.34 -17.33 -5.79
C ASN A 122 1.69 -16.39 -6.97
N ARG A 123 1.24 -15.15 -6.92
CA ARG A 123 1.46 -14.14 -7.96
C ARG A 123 1.63 -12.77 -7.32
N LYS A 124 2.80 -12.17 -7.52
CA LYS A 124 3.11 -10.82 -7.02
C LYS A 124 2.05 -9.81 -7.52
N PRO A 125 1.31 -9.14 -6.60
CA PRO A 125 0.38 -8.07 -6.93
C PRO A 125 1.05 -6.97 -7.76
N ASP A 126 0.33 -6.35 -8.68
CA ASP A 126 0.89 -5.39 -9.62
C ASP A 126 1.36 -4.11 -8.91
N ALA A 127 0.71 -3.71 -7.81
CA ALA A 127 1.16 -2.64 -6.93
C ALA A 127 2.55 -2.89 -6.34
N LEU A 128 2.95 -4.15 -6.11
CA LEU A 128 4.27 -4.52 -5.56
C LEU A 128 5.36 -4.64 -6.65
N ARG A 129 5.04 -4.33 -7.92
CA ARG A 129 5.95 -4.47 -9.07
C ARG A 129 6.48 -3.13 -9.58
N ALA A 130 6.66 -2.16 -8.68
CA ALA A 130 7.02 -0.78 -9.01
C ALA A 130 8.47 -0.41 -8.60
N PRO A 131 9.51 -0.93 -9.29
CA PRO A 131 10.91 -0.77 -8.87
C PRO A 131 11.46 0.66 -8.96
N PHE A 132 10.81 1.56 -9.70
CA PHE A 132 11.26 2.96 -9.90
C PHE A 132 10.54 3.99 -9.02
N SER A 133 9.50 3.57 -8.31
CA SER A 133 8.72 4.47 -7.46
C SER A 133 8.46 3.90 -6.07
N GLY A 134 8.80 2.64 -5.85
CA GLY A 134 8.38 1.92 -4.67
C GLY A 134 6.88 1.65 -4.61
N PHE A 135 6.43 1.22 -3.44
CA PHE A 135 5.04 0.92 -3.12
C PHE A 135 4.73 1.24 -1.65
N ALA A 136 3.45 1.34 -1.32
CA ALA A 136 2.96 1.40 0.05
C ALA A 136 2.11 0.18 0.37
N VAL A 137 2.16 -0.28 1.62
CA VAL A 137 1.24 -1.26 2.18
C VAL A 137 0.46 -0.57 3.28
N ASP A 138 -0.86 -0.64 3.22
CA ASP A 138 -1.75 -0.13 4.24
C ASP A 138 -2.52 -1.30 4.87
N VAL A 139 -2.48 -1.37 6.19
CA VAL A 139 -3.23 -2.32 6.99
C VAL A 139 -4.38 -1.59 7.65
N TYR A 140 -5.59 -2.09 7.48
CA TYR A 140 -6.81 -1.48 8.03
C TYR A 140 -7.57 -2.48 8.89
N LEU A 141 -8.13 -1.99 9.99
CA LEU A 141 -9.28 -2.63 10.65
C LEU A 141 -10.54 -1.92 10.15
N VAL A 142 -11.45 -2.64 9.50
CA VAL A 142 -12.61 -2.05 8.81
C VAL A 142 -13.93 -2.66 9.24
N LEU A 143 -15.01 -1.88 9.10
CA LEU A 143 -16.37 -2.39 9.11
C LEU A 143 -16.64 -3.22 7.85
N THR A 144 -17.02 -4.49 8.00
CA THR A 144 -17.32 -5.41 6.90
C THR A 144 -18.76 -5.32 6.42
N ARG A 145 -19.65 -4.75 7.24
CA ARG A 145 -21.05 -4.45 6.91
C ARG A 145 -21.46 -3.06 7.36
N ALA A 146 -22.62 -2.61 6.90
CA ALA A 146 -23.22 -1.37 7.39
C ALA A 146 -23.84 -1.62 8.77
N LEU A 147 -23.71 -0.63 9.66
CA LEU A 147 -24.30 -0.63 10.99
C LEU A 147 -25.45 0.38 11.06
N PRO A 148 -26.34 0.28 12.05
CA PRO A 148 -27.33 1.33 12.33
C PRO A 148 -26.65 2.70 12.49
N THR A 149 -27.25 3.75 11.94
CA THR A 149 -26.70 5.11 12.03
C THR A 149 -26.82 5.65 13.46
N GLY A 150 -25.67 5.89 14.09
CA GLY A 150 -25.55 6.60 15.36
C GLY A 150 -24.79 7.93 15.20
N THR A 151 -25.09 8.91 16.05
CA THR A 151 -24.36 10.18 16.08
C THR A 151 -22.90 9.93 16.46
N LEU A 152 -21.97 10.40 15.62
CA LEU A 152 -20.52 10.21 15.80
C LEU A 152 -20.06 8.74 15.86
N GLN A 153 -20.81 7.82 15.25
CA GLN A 153 -20.44 6.41 15.13
C GLN A 153 -20.15 6.02 13.66
N PRO A 154 -19.13 5.19 13.43
CA PRO A 154 -18.87 4.63 12.11
C PRO A 154 -19.99 3.65 11.77
N HIS A 155 -20.60 3.82 10.60
CA HIS A 155 -21.76 3.01 10.19
C HIS A 155 -21.67 2.49 8.75
N ARG A 156 -20.75 3.02 7.93
CA ARG A 156 -20.63 2.63 6.52
C ARG A 156 -19.68 1.45 6.37
N VAL A 157 -20.01 0.56 5.44
CA VAL A 157 -19.09 -0.51 4.98
C VAL A 157 -17.76 0.11 4.57
N GLY A 158 -16.66 -0.52 4.97
CA GLY A 158 -15.31 -0.07 4.65
C GLY A 158 -14.83 1.13 5.47
N THR A 159 -15.61 1.62 6.44
CA THR A 159 -15.10 2.60 7.40
C THR A 159 -13.98 1.95 8.19
N TRP A 160 -12.79 2.54 8.14
CA TRP A 160 -11.63 2.06 8.88
C TRP A 160 -11.65 2.64 10.29
N LEU A 161 -11.40 1.78 11.27
CA LEU A 161 -11.33 2.08 12.70
C LEU A 161 -9.89 2.24 13.18
N ALA A 162 -8.96 1.56 12.51
CA ALA A 162 -7.52 1.65 12.73
C ALA A 162 -6.79 1.51 11.40
N ARG A 163 -5.61 2.13 11.29
CA ARG A 163 -4.76 2.07 10.09
C ARG A 163 -3.29 2.14 10.49
N SER A 164 -2.46 1.34 9.84
CA SER A 164 -1.02 1.54 9.78
C SER A 164 -0.54 1.52 8.32
N GLN A 165 0.44 2.35 8.01
CA GLN A 165 1.01 2.46 6.67
C GLN A 165 2.50 2.10 6.68
N PHE A 166 2.96 1.40 5.66
CA PHE A 166 4.37 1.05 5.44
C PHE A 166 4.75 1.50 4.04
N ARG A 167 5.90 2.16 3.87
CA ARG A 167 6.36 2.60 2.54
C ARG A 167 7.72 2.01 2.21
N VAL A 168 7.83 1.40 1.04
CA VAL A 168 9.11 1.00 0.45
C VAL A 168 9.38 1.97 -0.67
N GLU A 169 10.42 2.77 -0.54
CA GLU A 169 10.86 3.77 -1.51
C GLU A 169 12.13 3.28 -2.21
N THR A 170 12.35 3.69 -3.46
CA THR A 170 13.55 3.29 -4.21
C THR A 170 14.39 4.51 -4.56
N THR A 171 15.71 4.37 -4.52
CA THR A 171 16.67 5.39 -5.00
C THR A 171 16.70 5.48 -6.53
N GLN A 172 16.29 4.40 -7.20
CA GLN A 172 16.15 4.33 -8.64
C GLN A 172 15.02 5.27 -9.07
N GLY A 173 15.36 6.51 -9.41
CA GLY A 173 14.41 7.45 -9.98
C GLY A 173 13.73 6.87 -11.23
N PRO A 174 12.56 7.40 -11.64
CA PRO A 174 12.02 7.07 -12.95
C PRO A 174 13.12 7.31 -13.96
N ALA A 175 13.42 6.31 -14.80
CA ALA A 175 14.39 6.46 -15.88
C ALA A 175 13.99 7.71 -16.66
N LEU A 176 14.67 8.83 -16.42
CA LEU A 176 14.48 10.04 -17.18
C LEU A 176 14.85 9.61 -18.58
N LEU A 177 13.86 9.62 -19.49
CA LEU A 177 14.14 9.40 -20.90
C LEU A 177 15.31 10.33 -21.24
N PRO A 178 16.46 9.82 -21.68
CA PRO A 178 17.55 10.68 -22.07
C PRO A 178 16.97 11.64 -23.11
N PRO A 179 17.24 12.95 -23.00
CA PRO A 179 16.70 13.92 -23.93
C PRO A 179 17.01 13.44 -25.34
N THR A 180 15.99 13.14 -26.13
CA THR A 180 16.18 12.73 -27.52
C THR A 180 16.90 13.89 -28.19
N PRO A 181 18.16 13.74 -28.64
CA PRO A 181 18.82 14.81 -29.35
C PRO A 181 17.97 15.12 -30.58
N HIS A 182 17.52 16.37 -30.69
CA HIS A 182 16.89 16.84 -31.91
C HIS A 182 17.90 16.62 -33.04
N ARG A 183 17.66 15.62 -33.89
CA ARG A 183 18.40 15.50 -35.14
C ARG A 183 18.06 16.74 -35.96
N GLU A 184 19.00 17.68 -36.02
CA GLU A 184 19.03 18.76 -37.03
C GLU A 184 19.26 18.11 -38.41
N SER A 185 18.27 17.42 -38.96
CA SER A 185 18.37 16.85 -40.30
C SER A 185 17.01 16.74 -40.97
N VAL A 186 16.23 17.82 -40.96
CA VAL A 186 15.09 18.01 -41.88
C VAL A 186 15.04 19.49 -42.29
N ARG A 187 16.10 19.99 -42.96
CA ARG A 187 16.03 21.25 -43.73
C ARG A 187 17.24 21.42 -44.64
N ALA A 188 17.37 20.54 -45.64
CA ALA A 188 18.15 20.84 -46.85
C ALA A 188 17.78 19.86 -47.95
N SER A 189 16.71 20.16 -48.68
CA SER A 189 16.65 19.81 -50.10
C SER A 189 16.06 21.03 -50.81
N PRO A 190 16.89 21.99 -51.25
CA PRO A 190 16.45 22.93 -52.25
C PRO A 190 16.12 22.15 -53.52
N SER A 191 14.91 22.38 -54.01
CA SER A 191 14.39 21.98 -55.30
C SER A 191 15.40 22.31 -56.39
N ASP A 192 15.80 21.30 -57.18
CA ASP A 192 16.63 21.47 -58.35
C ASP A 192 15.72 21.78 -59.57
N PRO A 193 15.79 22.97 -60.19
CA PRO A 193 15.01 23.28 -61.38
C PRO A 193 15.89 23.16 -62.62
N GLY A 194 15.47 22.27 -63.53
CA GLY A 194 15.69 22.48 -64.96
C GLY A 194 16.78 21.61 -65.59
N THR A 195 16.32 20.68 -66.43
CA THR A 195 17.06 20.34 -67.65
C THR A 195 16.03 20.13 -68.76
N HIS A 196 15.92 21.11 -69.64
CA HIS A 196 15.25 20.96 -70.94
C HIS A 196 16.16 20.12 -71.84
N PRO A 197 15.66 19.06 -72.50
CA PRO A 197 16.34 18.48 -73.64
C PRO A 197 15.93 19.23 -74.91
N SER A 198 16.92 19.83 -75.57
CA SER A 198 16.84 20.23 -76.97
C SER A 198 17.56 19.17 -77.81
N GLN A 199 16.80 18.41 -78.60
CA GLN A 199 16.97 18.15 -80.04
C GLN A 199 16.04 17.00 -80.47
#